data_AF-A0A7C8YB71-F1
#
_entry.id   AF-A0A7C8YB71-F1
#
_cell.length_a   1.000
_cell.length_b   1.000
_cell.length_c   1.000
_cell.angle_alpha   90.00
_cell.angle_beta   90.00
_cell.angle_gamma   90.00
#
_symmetry.space_group_name_H-M   'P 1'
#
loop_
_entity.id
_entity.type
_entity.pdbx_description
1 polymer ?
#
loop_
_entity_poly.entity_id
_entity_poly.type
_entity_poly.pdbx_seq_one_letter_code
_entity_poly.pdbx_strand_id
1 'polypeptide(L)'
;DFSEPLTRAKFEELNMDLFKKTLGPVKRAIEDAGLKKTDVKEIVLVGGSTRIPKIQQLLKDFFDGKEPTKGINPDEAVAYGAAVQGGILSGEGGEETKGLLLLDVIPLSLGIETVGGVMTKLIPRNTVIPTKKSQIFTTYQDQQT
;
A
#
# COMPACT_ATOMS: atom_id res chain seq x y z
N ASP A 1 -40.15 9.42 -17.31
CA ASP A 1 -38.69 9.24 -17.46
C ASP A 1 -37.94 10.13 -16.48
N PHE A 2 -36.79 9.67 -15.99
CA PHE A 2 -35.92 10.40 -15.06
C PHE A 2 -34.70 10.94 -15.81
N SER A 3 -34.42 12.23 -15.67
CA SER A 3 -33.30 12.92 -16.33
C SER A 3 -32.78 14.03 -15.41
N GLU A 4 -31.63 13.80 -14.77
CA GLU A 4 -31.03 14.75 -13.82
C GLU A 4 -29.53 14.88 -14.09
N PRO A 5 -28.97 16.11 -14.11
CA PRO A 5 -27.54 16.33 -14.28
C PRO A 5 -26.77 16.10 -12.96
N LEU A 6 -25.63 15.41 -13.03
CA LEU A 6 -24.68 15.32 -11.91
C LEU A 6 -23.45 16.19 -12.19
N THR A 7 -23.29 17.25 -11.40
CA THR A 7 -22.11 18.11 -11.48
C THR A 7 -20.91 17.48 -10.80
N ARG A 8 -19.69 17.85 -11.22
CA ARG A 8 -18.45 17.44 -10.54
C ARG A 8 -18.47 17.84 -9.07
N ALA A 9 -18.89 19.07 -8.76
CA ALA A 9 -18.96 19.56 -7.39
C ALA A 9 -19.86 18.67 -6.53
N LYS A 10 -21.02 18.24 -7.06
CA LYS A 10 -21.91 17.33 -6.33
C LYS A 10 -21.31 15.93 -6.18
N PHE A 11 -20.67 15.39 -7.21
CA PHE A 11 -19.95 14.11 -7.11
C PHE A 11 -18.85 14.15 -6.04
N GLU A 12 -18.05 15.23 -6.01
CA GLU A 12 -17.00 15.42 -5.01
C GLU A 12 -17.58 15.60 -3.60
N GLU A 13 -18.66 16.35 -3.45
CA GLU A 13 -19.38 16.53 -2.19
C GLU A 13 -19.86 15.18 -1.63
N LEU A 14 -20.52 14.37 -2.47
CA LEU A 14 -21.05 13.06 -2.09
C LEU A 14 -19.98 12.06 -1.65
N ASN A 15 -18.75 12.20 -2.15
CA ASN A 15 -17.65 11.26 -1.89
C ASN A 15 -16.52 11.85 -1.04
N MET A 16 -16.68 13.08 -0.54
CA MET A 16 -15.59 13.82 0.11
C MET A 16 -15.01 13.07 1.31
N ASP A 17 -15.84 12.37 2.08
CA ASP A 17 -15.39 11.59 3.23
C ASP A 17 -14.52 10.40 2.79
N LEU A 18 -14.93 9.68 1.73
CA LEU A 18 -14.18 8.57 1.14
C LEU A 18 -12.86 9.06 0.56
N PHE A 19 -12.86 10.18 -0.15
CA PHE A 19 -11.65 10.78 -0.71
C PHE A 19 -10.66 11.17 0.38
N LYS A 20 -11.12 11.79 1.47
CA LYS A 20 -10.26 12.16 2.61
C LYS A 20 -9.70 10.93 3.34
N LYS A 21 -10.47 9.84 3.46
CA LYS A 21 -10.01 8.58 4.08
C LYS A 21 -8.79 7.98 3.38
N THR A 22 -8.58 8.25 2.09
CA THR A 22 -7.40 7.79 1.33
C THR A 22 -6.07 8.34 1.87
N LEU A 23 -6.07 9.51 2.51
CA LEU A 23 -4.85 10.11 3.08
C LEU A 23 -4.37 9.40 4.35
N GLY A 24 -5.25 8.69 5.06
CA GLY A 24 -4.90 7.96 6.28
C GLY A 24 -3.85 6.85 6.06
N PRO A 25 -4.05 5.94 5.10
CA PRO A 25 -3.03 4.98 4.68
C PRO A 25 -1.71 5.62 4.22
N VAL A 26 -1.77 6.71 3.44
CA VAL A 26 -0.56 7.42 2.97
C VAL A 26 0.27 7.94 4.14
N LYS A 27 -0.38 8.57 5.13
CA LYS A 27 0.29 9.06 6.34
C LYS A 27 0.96 7.91 7.12
N ARG A 28 0.23 6.81 7.33
CA ARG A 28 0.76 5.62 8.03
C ARG A 28 1.94 4.99 7.32
N ALA A 29 1.93 4.94 5.99
CA ALA A 29 3.04 4.40 5.22
C ALA A 29 4.33 5.23 5.38
N ILE A 30 4.21 6.56 5.38
CA ILE A 30 5.34 7.47 5.61
C ILE A 30 5.88 7.33 7.04
N GLU A 31 4.99 7.30 8.03
CA GLU A 31 5.35 7.09 9.44
C GLU A 31 6.08 5.77 9.67
N ASP A 32 5.55 4.68 9.12
CA ASP A 32 6.15 3.35 9.23
C ASP A 32 7.53 3.26 8.55
N ALA A 33 7.72 3.99 7.46
CA ALA A 33 9.00 4.07 6.77
C ALA A 33 10.02 4.97 7.51
N GLY A 34 9.61 5.70 8.55
CA GLY A 34 10.46 6.65 9.25
C GLY A 34 10.88 7.86 8.39
N LEU A 35 10.11 8.16 7.35
CA LEU A 35 10.40 9.22 6.38
C LEU A 35 9.59 10.48 6.68
N LYS A 36 10.05 11.61 6.16
CA LYS A 36 9.28 12.84 6.06
C LYS A 36 8.63 12.92 4.69
N LYS A 37 7.56 13.72 4.57
CA LYS A 37 6.90 14.00 3.28
C LYS A 37 7.88 14.52 2.21
N THR A 38 8.85 15.32 2.64
CA THR A 38 9.90 15.91 1.80
C THR A 38 10.86 14.88 1.23
N ASP A 39 10.98 13.71 1.86
CA ASP A 39 11.89 12.65 1.42
C ASP A 39 11.29 11.85 0.24
N VAL A 40 9.98 11.99 -0.01
CA VAL A 40 9.31 11.36 -1.15
C VAL A 40 9.70 12.08 -2.43
N LYS A 41 10.44 11.37 -3.30
CA LYS A 41 10.99 11.93 -4.56
C LYS A 41 10.01 11.94 -5.71
N GLU A 42 9.17 10.94 -5.83
CA GLU A 42 8.20 10.78 -6.92
C GLU A 42 6.87 10.27 -6.36
N ILE A 43 5.76 10.64 -6.99
CA ILE A 43 4.42 10.14 -6.65
C ILE A 43 3.86 9.49 -7.91
N VAL A 44 3.80 8.16 -7.91
CA VAL A 44 3.25 7.38 -9.03
C VAL A 44 1.77 7.07 -8.76
N LEU A 45 0.90 7.42 -9.71
CA LEU A 45 -0.53 7.13 -9.64
C LEU A 45 -0.85 5.83 -10.39
N VAL A 46 -1.53 4.90 -9.72
CA VAL A 46 -1.92 3.61 -10.28
C VAL A 46 -3.39 3.33 -9.96
N GLY A 47 -4.12 2.80 -10.94
CA GLY A 47 -5.55 2.47 -10.87
C GLY A 47 -6.46 3.60 -11.36
N GLY A 48 -7.54 3.26 -12.08
CA GLY A 48 -8.41 4.22 -12.76
C GLY A 48 -9.03 5.30 -11.87
N SER A 49 -9.28 5.02 -10.58
CA SER A 49 -9.81 6.03 -9.63
C SER A 49 -8.83 7.19 -9.37
N THR A 50 -7.54 7.01 -9.67
CA THR A 50 -6.56 8.10 -9.59
C THR A 50 -6.75 9.16 -10.67
N ARG A 51 -7.60 8.92 -11.69
CA ARG A 51 -8.00 9.91 -12.70
C ARG A 51 -8.94 10.97 -12.15
N ILE A 52 -9.54 10.76 -10.98
CA ILE A 52 -10.44 11.72 -10.33
C ILE A 52 -9.63 12.98 -9.96
N PRO A 53 -9.98 14.17 -10.48
CA PRO A 53 -9.21 15.40 -10.21
C PRO A 53 -9.08 15.71 -8.72
N LYS A 54 -10.13 15.42 -7.94
CA LYS A 54 -10.12 15.65 -6.50
C LYS A 54 -9.10 14.79 -5.75
N ILE A 55 -8.89 13.54 -6.18
CA ILE A 55 -7.88 12.65 -5.57
C ILE A 55 -6.47 13.17 -5.84
N GLN A 56 -6.20 13.59 -7.09
CA GLN A 56 -4.91 14.18 -7.46
C GLN A 56 -4.65 15.48 -6.69
N GLN A 57 -5.66 16.34 -6.55
CA GLN A 57 -5.56 17.57 -5.77
C GLN A 57 -5.26 17.28 -4.30
N LEU A 58 -5.98 16.35 -3.67
CA LEU A 58 -5.76 15.98 -2.27
C LEU A 58 -4.34 15.44 -2.03
N LEU A 59 -3.82 14.62 -2.95
CA LEU A 59 -2.44 14.13 -2.86
C LEU A 59 -1.42 15.25 -3.05
N LYS A 60 -1.62 16.12 -4.04
CA LYS A 60 -0.76 17.28 -4.28
C LYS A 60 -0.73 18.21 -3.07
N ASP A 61 -1.89 18.52 -2.49
CA ASP A 61 -1.99 19.33 -1.28
C ASP A 61 -1.31 18.64 -0.09
N PHE A 62 -1.45 17.32 0.03
CA PHE A 62 -0.81 16.55 1.10
C PHE A 62 0.72 16.57 1.02
N PHE A 63 1.28 16.59 -0.19
CA PHE A 63 2.72 16.65 -0.47
C PHE A 63 3.20 18.08 -0.83
N ASP A 64 2.57 19.11 -0.26
CA ASP A 64 3.01 20.50 -0.33
C ASP A 64 3.21 21.02 -1.77
N GLY A 65 2.33 20.62 -2.68
CA GLY A 65 2.32 21.05 -4.08
C GLY A 65 3.08 20.14 -5.04
N LYS A 66 3.68 19.04 -4.57
CA LYS A 66 4.40 18.08 -5.41
C LYS A 66 3.48 17.43 -6.46
N GLU A 67 3.87 17.54 -7.73
CA GLU A 67 3.12 16.95 -8.85
C GLU A 67 3.34 15.44 -8.96
N PRO A 68 2.28 14.64 -9.18
CA PRO A 68 2.41 13.23 -9.51
C PRO A 68 3.02 13.01 -10.90
N THR A 69 3.77 11.93 -11.03
CA THR A 69 4.43 11.52 -12.28
C THR A 69 3.39 11.14 -13.33
N LYS A 70 3.52 11.69 -14.55
CA LYS A 70 2.58 11.47 -15.66
C LYS A 70 3.05 10.46 -16.72
N GLY A 71 4.25 9.89 -16.56
CA GLY A 71 4.88 9.02 -17.56
C GLY A 71 4.38 7.57 -17.57
N ILE A 72 3.40 7.22 -16.73
CA ILE A 72 2.95 5.84 -16.53
C ILE A 72 1.43 5.79 -16.74
N ASN A 73 0.96 4.83 -17.53
CA ASN A 73 -0.47 4.56 -17.67
C ASN A 73 -0.99 3.88 -16.39
N PRO A 74 -1.90 4.52 -15.63
CA PRO A 74 -2.34 3.99 -14.33
C PRO A 74 -3.09 2.66 -14.44
N ASP A 75 -3.67 2.34 -15.60
CA ASP A 75 -4.48 1.13 -15.79
C ASP A 75 -3.62 -0.09 -16.20
N GLU A 76 -2.40 0.14 -16.69
CA GLU A 76 -1.51 -0.91 -17.21
C GLU A 76 -0.27 -1.13 -16.34
N ALA A 77 0.09 -0.17 -15.48
CA ALA A 77 1.31 -0.19 -14.67
C ALA A 77 1.51 -1.50 -13.89
N VAL A 78 0.43 -2.02 -13.29
CA VAL A 78 0.46 -3.27 -12.51
C VAL A 78 0.74 -4.47 -13.41
N ALA A 79 0.03 -4.57 -14.54
CA ALA A 79 0.21 -5.67 -15.49
C ALA A 79 1.61 -5.65 -16.10
N TYR A 80 2.12 -4.47 -16.41
CA TYR A 80 3.48 -4.28 -16.91
C TYR A 80 4.53 -4.79 -15.91
N GLY A 81 4.45 -4.35 -14.64
CA GLY A 81 5.37 -4.80 -13.59
C GLY A 81 5.30 -6.31 -13.35
N ALA A 82 4.09 -6.89 -13.38
CA ALA A 82 3.91 -8.34 -13.25
C ALA A 82 4.53 -9.12 -14.42
N ALA A 83 4.39 -8.63 -15.65
CA ALA A 83 5.02 -9.24 -16.83
C ALA A 83 6.55 -9.21 -16.75
N VAL A 84 7.13 -8.08 -16.31
CA VAL A 84 8.58 -7.96 -16.08
C VAL A 84 9.03 -8.97 -15.03
N GLN A 85 8.34 -9.06 -13.89
CA GLN A 85 8.69 -10.03 -12.84
C GLN A 85 8.53 -11.48 -13.32
N GLY A 86 7.52 -11.78 -14.12
CA GLY A 86 7.32 -13.09 -14.75
C GLY A 86 8.47 -13.47 -15.69
N GLY A 87 8.90 -12.54 -16.55
CA GLY A 87 10.05 -12.75 -17.44
C GLY A 87 11.37 -12.98 -16.71
N ILE A 88 11.57 -12.31 -15.58
CA ILE A 88 12.74 -12.55 -14.70
C ILE A 88 12.70 -13.98 -14.15
N LEU A 89 11.54 -14.43 -13.67
CA LEU A 89 11.37 -15.77 -13.09
C LEU A 89 11.44 -16.90 -14.13
N SER A 90 11.03 -16.64 -15.39
CA SER A 90 11.15 -17.60 -16.49
C SER A 90 12.57 -17.70 -17.07
N GLY A 91 13.46 -16.76 -16.70
CA GLY A 91 14.80 -16.66 -17.27
C GLY A 91 14.85 -16.03 -18.67
N GLU A 92 13.72 -15.50 -19.16
CA GLU A 92 13.59 -14.83 -20.46
C GLU A 92 13.80 -13.31 -20.37
N GLY A 93 14.10 -12.80 -19.17
CA GLY A 93 14.43 -11.39 -18.95
C GLY A 93 15.68 -10.95 -19.71
N GLY A 94 15.63 -9.76 -20.32
CA GLY A 94 16.78 -9.16 -20.99
C GLY A 94 17.89 -8.72 -20.01
N GLU A 95 19.04 -8.28 -20.54
CA GLU A 95 20.18 -7.77 -19.75
C GLU A 95 19.76 -6.69 -18.74
N GLU A 96 18.78 -5.84 -19.09
CA GLU A 96 18.27 -4.77 -18.22
C GLU A 96 17.58 -5.26 -16.94
N THR A 97 17.17 -6.54 -16.92
CA THR A 97 16.49 -7.17 -15.77
C THR A 97 17.42 -8.06 -14.95
N LYS A 98 18.67 -8.27 -15.41
CA LYS A 98 19.65 -9.05 -14.65
C LYS A 98 20.03 -8.31 -13.37
N GLY A 99 19.92 -9.01 -12.25
CA GLY A 99 20.27 -8.48 -10.94
C GLY A 99 19.17 -7.62 -10.30
N LEU A 100 17.96 -7.59 -10.86
CA LEU A 100 16.82 -6.98 -10.19
C LEU A 100 16.50 -7.77 -8.91
N LEU A 101 16.73 -7.14 -7.76
CA LEU A 101 16.39 -7.68 -6.45
C LEU A 101 15.09 -7.05 -5.96
N LEU A 102 14.06 -7.87 -5.79
CA LEU A 102 12.80 -7.45 -5.18
C LEU A 102 12.78 -7.86 -3.71
N LEU A 103 12.77 -6.87 -2.82
CA LEU A 103 12.53 -7.06 -1.39
C LEU A 103 11.14 -6.53 -1.06
N ASP A 104 10.25 -7.44 -0.66
CA ASP A 104 8.88 -7.11 -0.27
C ASP A 104 8.66 -7.37 1.22
N VAL A 105 7.53 -6.92 1.77
CA VAL A 105 7.20 -6.99 3.19
C VAL A 105 5.79 -7.51 3.44
N ILE A 106 5.53 -8.05 4.62
CA ILE A 106 4.16 -8.41 5.01
C ILE A 106 3.34 -7.16 5.40
N PRO A 107 2.06 -7.03 4.99
CA PRO A 107 1.26 -5.83 5.24
C PRO A 107 0.68 -5.74 6.66
N LEU A 108 0.55 -6.87 7.36
CA LEU A 108 -0.07 -6.96 8.68
C LEU A 108 0.78 -7.78 9.63
N SER A 109 0.70 -7.46 10.92
CA SER A 109 1.35 -8.25 11.96
C SER A 109 0.69 -9.63 12.07
N LEU A 110 1.49 -10.68 12.02
CA LEU A 110 1.09 -12.05 12.30
C LEU A 110 1.41 -12.37 13.76
N GLY A 111 0.52 -13.07 14.43
CA GLY A 111 0.63 -13.39 15.85
C GLY A 111 -0.45 -14.35 16.30
N ILE A 112 -0.44 -14.67 17.58
CA ILE A 112 -1.40 -15.56 18.21
C ILE A 112 -2.10 -14.87 19.37
N GLU A 113 -3.28 -15.36 19.71
CA GLU A 113 -3.95 -14.99 20.95
C GLU A 113 -3.21 -15.58 22.14
N THR A 114 -3.07 -14.78 23.19
CA THR A 114 -2.52 -15.18 24.49
C THR A 114 -3.55 -14.86 25.57
N VAL A 115 -3.32 -15.37 26.78
CA VAL A 115 -4.23 -15.24 27.93
C VAL A 115 -4.78 -13.82 28.07
N GLY A 116 -6.08 -13.73 28.30
CA GLY A 116 -6.79 -12.45 28.38
C GLY A 116 -7.22 -11.88 27.03
N GLY A 117 -7.22 -12.69 25.96
CA GLY A 117 -7.64 -12.27 24.62
C GLY A 117 -6.66 -11.31 23.95
N VAL A 118 -5.39 -11.32 24.38
CA VAL A 118 -4.37 -10.37 23.92
C VAL A 118 -3.64 -10.91 22.70
N MET A 119 -3.58 -10.12 21.63
CA MET A 119 -2.81 -10.46 20.42
C MET A 119 -1.31 -10.28 20.66
N THR A 120 -0.59 -11.39 20.77
CA THR A 120 0.87 -11.41 20.83
C THR A 120 1.45 -11.54 19.43
N LYS A 121 2.09 -10.47 18.95
CA LYS A 121 2.70 -10.40 17.61
C LYS A 121 3.97 -11.26 17.54
N LEU A 122 4.05 -12.14 16.55
CA LEU A 122 5.24 -12.94 16.24
C LEU A 122 6.05 -12.32 15.09
N ILE A 123 5.38 -11.95 14.00
CA ILE A 123 6.00 -11.30 12.85
C ILE A 123 5.33 -9.92 12.68
N PRO A 124 6.01 -8.82 12.98
CA PRO A 124 5.45 -7.47 12.82
C PRO A 124 5.12 -7.13 11.36
N ARG A 125 4.11 -6.27 11.13
CA ARG A 125 3.88 -5.64 9.81
C ARG A 125 5.17 -4.98 9.31
N ASN A 126 5.32 -4.90 8.01
CA ASN A 126 6.49 -4.37 7.31
C ASN A 126 7.78 -5.19 7.52
N THR A 127 7.70 -6.44 8.01
CA THR A 127 8.84 -7.36 8.04
C THR A 127 9.13 -7.88 6.62
N VAL A 128 10.40 -7.81 6.19
CA VAL A 128 10.86 -8.29 4.89
C VAL A 128 10.63 -9.79 4.72
N ILE A 129 10.16 -10.20 3.55
CA ILE A 129 10.01 -11.61 3.17
C ILE A 129 11.15 -12.08 2.26
N PRO A 130 11.57 -13.36 2.35
CA PRO A 130 11.06 -14.41 3.25
C PRO A 130 11.54 -14.24 4.71
N THR A 131 10.72 -14.62 5.69
CA THR A 131 11.06 -14.54 7.12
C THR A 131 10.50 -15.74 7.90
N LYS A 132 11.16 -16.09 9.02
CA LYS A 132 10.73 -17.14 9.95
C LYS A 132 10.91 -16.66 11.39
N LYS A 133 9.91 -16.92 12.24
CA LYS A 133 9.96 -16.66 13.67
C LYS A 133 9.52 -17.89 14.46
N SER A 134 10.23 -18.19 15.54
CA SER A 134 9.87 -19.23 16.51
C SER A 134 9.91 -18.63 17.91
N GLN A 135 8.91 -18.96 18.72
CA GLN A 135 8.81 -18.54 20.12
C GLN A 135 8.16 -19.67 20.92
N ILE A 136 8.72 -19.98 22.09
CA ILE A 136 8.20 -21.01 22.99
C ILE A 136 7.14 -20.37 23.89
N PHE A 137 6.01 -21.04 24.03
CA PHE A 137 4.92 -20.67 24.93
C PHE A 137 4.75 -21.73 26.02
N THR A 138 4.10 -21.36 27.13
CA THR A 138 3.80 -22.26 28.25
C THR A 138 2.32 -22.17 28.60
N THR A 139 1.84 -23.17 29.34
CA THR A 139 0.48 -23.19 29.88
C THR A 139 0.27 -22.06 30.89
N TYR A 140 -0.98 -21.64 31.03
CA TYR A 140 -1.36 -20.57 31.96
C TYR A 140 -1.77 -21.11 33.33
N GLN A 141 -2.32 -22.32 33.38
CA GLN A 141 -2.81 -22.96 34.60
C GLN A 141 -2.12 -24.30 34.85
N ASP A 142 -2.07 -24.69 36.12
CA ASP A 142 -1.58 -26.01 36.51
C ASP A 142 -2.46 -27.11 35.89
N GLN A 143 -1.83 -28.19 35.41
CA GLN A 143 -2.47 -29.34 34.77
C GLN A 143 -3.33 -29.02 33.51
N GLN A 144 -3.03 -27.92 32.82
CA GLN A 144 -3.65 -27.59 31.52
C GLN A 144 -3.09 -28.49 30.39
N THR A 145 -3.95 -29.21 29.68
CA THR A 145 -3.62 -30.11 28.54
C THR A 145 -3.89 -29.47 27.19
#